data_AF-A5GFK1-F1
#
_entry.id   AF-A5GFK1-F1
#
_cell.length_a   1.000
_cell.length_b   1.000
_cell.length_c   1.000
_cell.angle_alpha   90.00
_cell.angle_beta   90.00
_cell.angle_gamma   90.00
#
_symmetry.space_group_name_H-M   'P 1'
#
loop_
_entity.id
_entity.type
_entity.pdbx_description
1 polymer ?
#
loop_
_entity_poly.entity_id
_entity_poly.type
_entity_poly.pdbx_seq_one_letter_code
_entity_poly.pdbx_strand_id
1 'polypeptide(L)'
;MERRSLFKVKLVVVSLLLILFPIMVHAQAEQTKQGPPPIGQPLIREGTLAVKLVFALGLGTTDDQTEAETILGEAGITPRNGWIADYPVTPDIIGELQKSINDAVDAKKISMGKEEALKRFNDVNAELSLAVKPHTDGKTYEETPPGAENYPEPTVINNYYNNQGPPVVTYYAPPPDYYYLYSWVPYPFWWTGFWFPGFFILNDFHRTVIIDRRVAFVSNHFNDVRRHRVFRIDPVTRFRGRTFAGIGVSRTRGFISTGVPRSDRRIFNGPRARTIPGSRMAAPTSRGSRMAAPPSRGTGMSVPSPRGGRMISPAPRGGGMVSPPSRGGGRSIQRGQRK
;
A
#
# COMPACT_ATOMS: atom_id res chain seq x y z
N MET A 1 -63.08 -24.44 0.49
CA MET A 1 -61.96 -25.11 1.21
C MET A 1 -60.56 -24.61 0.80
N GLU A 2 -60.37 -23.97 -0.37
CA GLU A 2 -59.04 -23.59 -0.87
C GLU A 2 -58.31 -22.46 -0.12
N ARG A 3 -59.02 -21.46 0.43
CA ARG A 3 -58.37 -20.32 1.12
C ARG A 3 -57.57 -20.71 2.37
N ARG A 4 -57.94 -21.81 3.04
CA ARG A 4 -57.21 -22.30 4.23
C ARG A 4 -55.91 -23.01 3.87
N SER A 5 -55.80 -23.55 2.65
CA SER A 5 -54.59 -24.21 2.15
C SER A 5 -53.50 -23.18 1.83
N LEU A 6 -53.86 -22.12 1.11
CA LEU A 6 -52.95 -21.03 0.75
C LEU A 6 -52.35 -20.31 1.97
N PHE A 7 -53.12 -20.16 3.05
CA PHE A 7 -52.62 -19.54 4.27
C PHE A 7 -51.55 -20.40 4.97
N LYS A 8 -51.74 -21.73 4.99
CA LYS A 8 -50.75 -22.66 5.57
C LYS A 8 -49.46 -22.68 4.76
N VAL A 9 -49.54 -22.66 3.43
CA VAL A 9 -48.37 -22.62 2.55
C VAL A 9 -47.58 -21.32 2.74
N LYS A 10 -48.26 -20.16 2.81
CA LYS A 10 -47.60 -18.88 3.06
C LYS A 10 -46.89 -18.84 4.42
N LEU A 11 -47.50 -19.42 5.45
CA LEU A 11 -46.94 -19.43 6.80
C LEU A 11 -45.68 -20.32 6.88
N VAL A 12 -45.68 -21.45 6.16
CA VAL A 12 -44.48 -22.30 6.03
C VAL A 12 -43.36 -21.58 5.27
N VAL A 13 -43.66 -20.88 4.17
CA VAL A 13 -42.65 -20.15 3.39
C VAL A 13 -42.03 -19.00 4.20
N VAL A 14 -42.84 -18.26 4.97
CA VAL A 14 -42.34 -17.17 5.83
C VAL A 14 -41.50 -17.71 6.99
N SER A 15 -41.90 -18.82 7.63
CA SER A 15 -41.07 -19.47 8.65
C SER A 15 -39.76 -20.00 8.08
N LEU A 16 -39.77 -20.57 6.87
CA LEU A 16 -38.54 -21.03 6.21
C LEU A 16 -37.60 -19.85 5.90
N LEU A 17 -38.15 -18.72 5.45
CA LEU A 17 -37.39 -17.49 5.20
C LEU A 17 -36.80 -16.88 6.49
N LEU A 18 -37.53 -16.95 7.61
CA LEU A 18 -37.04 -16.47 8.90
C LEU A 18 -35.95 -17.37 9.50
N ILE A 19 -35.99 -18.69 9.24
CA ILE A 19 -34.94 -19.63 9.67
C ILE A 19 -33.67 -19.48 8.82
N LEU A 20 -33.79 -19.04 7.56
CA LEU A 20 -32.64 -18.79 6.67
C LEU A 20 -31.97 -17.42 6.88
N PHE A 21 -32.64 -16.47 7.52
CA PHE A 21 -32.11 -15.13 7.81
C PHE A 21 -30.82 -15.13 8.67
N PRO A 22 -30.68 -15.91 9.76
CA PRO A 22 -29.45 -15.93 10.54
C PRO A 22 -28.24 -16.50 9.77
N ILE A 23 -28.47 -17.33 8.73
CA ILE A 23 -27.38 -17.88 7.90
C ILE A 23 -26.82 -16.81 6.94
N MET A 24 -27.66 -15.90 6.44
CA MET A 24 -27.18 -14.78 5.62
C MET A 24 -26.46 -13.70 6.43
N VAL A 25 -26.85 -13.49 7.70
CA VAL A 25 -26.14 -12.54 8.59
C VAL A 25 -24.77 -13.07 9.02
N HIS A 26 -24.59 -14.40 9.12
CA HIS A 26 -23.29 -15.01 9.44
C HIS A 26 -22.35 -15.15 8.23
N ALA A 27 -22.84 -15.03 6.99
CA ALA A 27 -21.99 -15.14 5.79
C ALA A 27 -21.11 -13.89 5.54
N GLN A 28 -21.31 -12.79 6.27
CA GLN A 28 -20.54 -11.55 6.12
C GLN A 28 -19.79 -11.12 7.39
N ALA A 29 -19.89 -11.90 8.49
CA ALA A 29 -19.22 -11.61 9.76
C ALA A 29 -17.94 -12.43 10.00
N GLU A 30 -17.35 -13.03 8.96
CA GLU A 30 -16.21 -13.96 9.08
C GLU A 30 -14.82 -13.31 8.89
N GLN A 31 -14.69 -11.99 9.01
CA GLN A 31 -13.41 -11.30 8.73
C GLN A 31 -12.90 -10.33 9.80
N THR A 32 -13.15 -10.64 11.07
CA THR A 32 -12.11 -10.49 12.10
C THR A 32 -11.61 -11.88 12.45
N LYS A 33 -10.85 -12.49 11.52
CA LYS A 33 -10.25 -13.81 11.77
C LYS A 33 -9.37 -13.73 13.01
N GLN A 34 -9.81 -14.39 14.09
CA GLN A 34 -8.97 -14.74 15.22
C GLN A 34 -7.89 -15.69 14.70
N GLY A 35 -6.73 -15.17 14.30
CA GLY A 35 -5.64 -15.94 13.74
C GLY A 35 -4.44 -15.05 13.42
N PRO A 36 -3.27 -15.62 13.12
CA PRO A 36 -2.11 -14.84 12.70
C PRO A 36 -2.41 -14.05 11.43
N PRO A 37 -1.76 -12.88 11.23
CA PRO A 37 -1.89 -12.14 9.99
C PRO A 37 -1.61 -12.99 8.76
N PRO A 38 -2.25 -12.71 7.61
CA PRO A 38 -1.94 -13.43 6.39
C PRO A 38 -0.49 -13.20 5.96
N ILE A 39 0.15 -14.19 5.34
CA ILE A 39 1.54 -14.04 4.87
C ILE A 39 1.65 -12.93 3.82
N GLY A 40 0.76 -12.93 2.83
CA GLY A 40 0.57 -11.81 1.92
C GLY A 40 -0.56 -10.91 2.40
N GLN A 41 -0.26 -9.63 2.63
CA GLN A 41 -1.27 -8.68 3.07
C GLN A 41 -2.26 -8.32 1.93
N PRO A 42 -3.52 -8.03 2.26
CA PRO A 42 -4.46 -7.44 1.31
C PRO A 42 -3.88 -6.17 0.68
N LEU A 43 -3.89 -6.10 -0.64
CA LEU A 43 -3.35 -4.95 -1.37
C LEU A 43 -4.46 -3.93 -1.63
N ILE A 44 -4.59 -3.02 -0.67
CA ILE A 44 -5.49 -1.88 -0.77
C ILE A 44 -4.72 -0.67 -1.27
N ARG A 45 -5.28 0.04 -2.24
CA ARG A 45 -4.71 1.26 -2.80
C ARG A 45 -4.94 2.45 -1.87
N GLU A 46 -3.96 3.34 -1.75
CA GLU A 46 -4.12 4.60 -0.99
C GLU A 46 -5.30 5.42 -1.52
N GLY A 47 -5.52 5.47 -2.84
CA GLY A 47 -6.65 6.20 -3.43
C GLY A 47 -8.01 5.60 -3.04
N THR A 48 -8.09 4.26 -2.93
CA THR A 48 -9.31 3.59 -2.42
C THR A 48 -9.57 3.93 -0.96
N LEU A 49 -8.51 3.95 -0.14
CA LEU A 49 -8.62 4.37 1.25
C LEU A 49 -9.06 5.83 1.36
N ALA A 50 -8.49 6.74 0.56
CA ALA A 50 -8.82 8.16 0.56
C ALA A 50 -10.32 8.41 0.33
N VAL A 51 -10.91 7.74 -0.68
CA VAL A 51 -12.35 7.85 -0.98
C VAL A 51 -13.20 7.45 0.24
N LYS A 52 -12.91 6.30 0.86
CA LYS A 52 -13.65 5.84 2.04
C LYS A 52 -13.46 6.78 3.25
N LEU A 53 -12.26 7.33 3.42
CA LEU A 53 -11.95 8.24 4.53
C LEU A 53 -12.68 9.59 4.42
N VAL A 54 -12.82 10.17 3.22
CA VAL A 54 -13.59 11.41 3.04
C VAL A 54 -15.03 11.24 3.54
N PHE A 55 -15.66 10.15 3.15
CA PHE A 55 -17.02 9.82 3.60
C PHE A 55 -17.07 9.58 5.10
N ALA A 56 -16.18 8.74 5.62
CA ALA A 56 -16.17 8.38 7.04
C ALA A 56 -15.95 9.62 7.94
N LEU A 57 -15.04 10.51 7.56
CA LEU A 57 -14.72 11.72 8.32
C LEU A 57 -15.72 12.87 8.09
N GLY A 58 -16.77 12.65 7.29
CA GLY A 58 -17.81 13.67 7.05
C GLY A 58 -17.29 14.91 6.33
N LEU A 59 -16.23 14.79 5.54
CA LEU A 59 -15.62 15.89 4.78
C LEU A 59 -16.31 16.10 3.43
N GLY A 60 -17.17 15.16 3.03
CA GLY A 60 -17.94 15.21 1.79
C GLY A 60 -18.27 13.82 1.27
N THR A 61 -18.66 13.76 0.01
CA THR A 61 -18.90 12.52 -0.74
C THR A 61 -18.25 12.66 -2.11
N THR A 62 -17.42 11.70 -2.50
CA THR A 62 -16.87 11.61 -3.86
C THR A 62 -16.52 10.16 -4.16
N ASP A 63 -16.66 9.75 -5.42
CA ASP A 63 -16.18 8.47 -5.94
C ASP A 63 -14.85 8.64 -6.71
N ASP A 64 -14.35 9.87 -6.84
CA ASP A 64 -13.08 10.19 -7.51
C ASP A 64 -11.93 10.23 -6.50
N GLN A 65 -10.91 9.41 -6.76
CA GLN A 65 -9.72 9.30 -5.91
C GLN A 65 -8.97 10.63 -5.85
N THR A 66 -8.83 11.33 -6.99
CA THR A 66 -8.09 12.60 -7.02
C THR A 66 -8.81 13.69 -6.23
N GLU A 67 -10.13 13.74 -6.32
CA GLU A 67 -10.94 14.65 -5.52
C GLU A 67 -10.85 14.31 -4.03
N ALA A 68 -10.93 13.02 -3.67
CA ALA A 68 -10.82 12.57 -2.29
C ALA A 68 -9.46 12.93 -1.66
N GLU A 69 -8.36 12.69 -2.39
CA GLU A 69 -7.00 13.08 -1.98
C GLU A 69 -6.88 14.58 -1.77
N THR A 70 -7.54 15.38 -2.62
CA THR A 70 -7.55 16.86 -2.50
C THR A 70 -8.31 17.31 -1.26
N ILE A 71 -9.51 16.77 -1.02
CA ILE A 71 -10.34 17.09 0.16
C ILE A 71 -9.58 16.75 1.46
N LEU A 72 -8.98 15.56 1.54
CA LEU A 72 -8.16 15.17 2.69
C LEU A 72 -6.94 16.07 2.84
N GLY A 73 -6.28 16.41 1.72
CA GLY A 73 -5.18 17.35 1.68
C GLY A 73 -5.51 18.73 2.25
N GLU A 74 -6.67 19.28 1.90
CA GLU A 74 -7.16 20.56 2.41
C GLU A 74 -7.49 20.51 3.91
N ALA A 75 -7.93 19.35 4.40
CA ALA A 75 -8.12 19.08 5.82
C ALA A 75 -6.78 18.86 6.58
N GLY A 76 -5.65 18.76 5.88
CA GLY A 76 -4.34 18.44 6.46
C GLY A 76 -4.10 16.95 6.73
N ILE A 77 -4.97 16.09 6.19
CA ILE A 77 -4.93 14.63 6.37
C ILE A 77 -4.18 14.02 5.18
N THR A 78 -2.88 13.86 5.34
CA THR A 78 -2.01 13.35 4.28
C THR A 78 -0.88 12.49 4.85
N PRO A 79 -0.45 11.43 4.16
CA PRO A 79 0.84 10.81 4.43
C PRO A 79 1.96 11.86 4.28
N ARG A 80 3.10 11.69 4.95
CA ARG A 80 4.20 12.67 4.93
C ARG A 80 4.70 12.99 3.52
N ASN A 81 4.58 12.03 2.61
CA ASN A 81 5.03 12.16 1.22
C ASN A 81 3.89 12.49 0.25
N GLY A 82 2.70 12.81 0.77
CA GLY A 82 1.48 12.93 -0.02
C GLY A 82 0.88 11.58 -0.40
N TRP A 83 -0.33 11.68 -0.96
CA TRP A 83 -1.10 10.58 -1.49
C TRP A 83 -0.47 10.02 -2.77
N ILE A 84 -0.48 8.70 -2.90
CA ILE A 84 -0.09 8.01 -4.13
C ILE A 84 -1.16 6.96 -4.43
N ALA A 85 -2.15 7.33 -5.25
CA ALA A 85 -3.34 6.52 -5.53
C ALA A 85 -3.06 5.02 -5.71
N ASP A 86 -2.05 4.65 -6.52
CA ASP A 86 -1.75 3.25 -6.86
C ASP A 86 -0.76 2.55 -5.91
N TYR A 87 -0.28 3.23 -4.87
CA TYR A 87 0.59 2.62 -3.87
C TYR A 87 -0.23 1.82 -2.85
N PRO A 88 0.29 0.70 -2.32
CA PRO A 88 -0.40 -0.05 -1.28
C PRO A 88 -0.41 0.72 0.04
N VAL A 89 -1.52 0.63 0.77
CA VAL A 89 -1.60 1.09 2.16
C VAL A 89 -0.77 0.17 3.03
N THR A 90 0.29 0.71 3.62
CA THR A 90 1.22 0.02 4.51
C THR A 90 1.07 0.47 5.98
N PRO A 91 1.59 -0.29 6.95
CA PRO A 91 1.47 0.05 8.37
C PRO A 91 1.93 1.46 8.75
N ASP A 92 3.02 1.94 8.16
CA ASP A 92 3.55 3.29 8.37
C ASP A 92 2.58 4.37 7.86
N ILE A 93 1.94 4.16 6.70
CA ILE A 93 0.93 5.07 6.17
C ILE A 93 -0.27 5.16 7.13
N ILE A 94 -0.74 4.03 7.65
CA ILE A 94 -1.86 4.00 8.60
C ILE A 94 -1.55 4.86 9.83
N GLY A 95 -0.35 4.75 10.39
CA GLY A 95 0.03 5.57 11.54
C GLY A 95 0.30 7.03 11.23
N GLU A 96 0.81 7.36 10.05
CA GLU A 96 0.88 8.74 9.58
C GLU A 96 -0.50 9.37 9.45
N LEU A 97 -1.45 8.63 8.88
CA LEU A 97 -2.83 9.08 8.74
C LEU A 97 -3.49 9.27 10.11
N GLN A 98 -3.33 8.31 11.03
CA GLN A 98 -3.85 8.43 12.40
C GLN A 98 -3.34 9.71 13.09
N LYS A 99 -2.05 10.03 12.93
CA LYS A 99 -1.48 11.27 13.44
C LYS A 99 -2.09 12.49 12.76
N SER A 100 -2.16 12.52 11.43
CA SER A 100 -2.69 13.65 10.67
C SER A 100 -4.18 13.92 10.94
N ILE A 101 -4.96 12.88 11.23
CA ILE A 101 -6.37 13.01 11.65
C ILE A 101 -6.45 13.69 13.01
N ASN A 102 -5.61 13.28 13.97
CA ASN A 102 -5.56 13.95 15.28
C ASN A 102 -5.18 15.42 15.12
N ASP A 103 -4.15 15.73 14.34
CA ASP A 103 -3.70 17.10 14.08
C ASP A 103 -4.82 17.93 13.40
N ALA A 104 -5.59 17.32 12.49
CA ALA A 104 -6.72 17.96 11.81
C ALA A 104 -7.93 18.22 12.74
N VAL A 105 -8.22 17.30 13.66
CA VAL A 105 -9.22 17.52 14.73
C VAL A 105 -8.79 18.66 15.65
N ASP A 106 -7.54 18.63 16.12
CA ASP A 106 -6.98 19.66 17.01
C ASP A 106 -6.99 21.04 16.32
N ALA A 107 -6.77 21.08 15.00
CA ALA A 107 -6.88 22.28 14.16
C ALA A 107 -8.33 22.68 13.79
N LYS A 108 -9.35 21.96 14.28
CA LYS A 108 -10.78 22.17 13.98
C LYS A 108 -11.11 22.10 12.48
N LYS A 109 -10.34 21.33 11.72
CA LYS A 109 -10.58 21.05 10.30
C LYS A 109 -11.59 19.92 10.10
N ILE A 110 -11.73 19.05 11.10
CA ILE A 110 -12.79 18.05 11.20
C ILE A 110 -13.74 18.51 12.30
N SER A 111 -15.05 18.42 12.05
CA SER A 111 -16.09 18.88 12.98
C SER A 111 -16.33 17.93 14.15
N MET A 112 -15.99 16.65 14.00
CA MET A 112 -16.20 15.63 15.02
C MET A 112 -15.06 15.58 16.05
N GLY A 113 -15.35 14.95 17.19
CA GLY A 113 -14.36 14.75 18.27
C GLY A 113 -13.25 13.78 17.87
N LYS A 114 -12.14 13.82 18.63
CA LYS A 114 -10.93 13.01 18.37
C LYS A 114 -11.21 11.52 18.44
N GLU A 115 -11.92 11.08 19.48
CA GLU A 115 -12.28 9.69 19.70
C GLU A 115 -13.21 9.18 18.60
N GLU A 116 -14.15 10.02 18.17
CA GLU A 116 -15.06 9.69 17.07
C GLU A 116 -14.31 9.57 15.74
N ALA A 117 -13.45 10.53 15.42
CA ALA A 117 -12.65 10.51 14.19
C ALA A 117 -11.75 9.27 14.11
N LEU A 118 -11.07 8.93 15.21
CA LEU A 118 -10.23 7.74 15.30
C LEU A 118 -11.06 6.45 15.22
N LYS A 119 -12.25 6.42 15.84
CA LYS A 119 -13.15 5.27 15.72
C LYS A 119 -13.54 5.06 14.26
N ARG A 120 -13.97 6.11 13.55
CA ARG A 120 -14.37 6.02 12.13
C ARG A 120 -13.20 5.62 11.23
N PHE A 121 -12.00 6.13 11.49
CA PHE A 121 -10.78 5.70 10.80
C PHE A 121 -10.51 4.20 11.00
N ASN A 122 -10.61 3.72 12.24
CA ASN A 122 -10.42 2.30 12.55
C ASN A 122 -11.50 1.40 11.94
N ASP A 123 -12.75 1.88 11.90
CA ASP A 123 -13.86 1.17 11.24
C ASP A 123 -13.59 1.00 9.74
N VAL A 124 -13.08 2.04 9.05
CA VAL A 124 -12.67 1.96 7.63
C VAL A 124 -11.50 0.97 7.44
N ASN A 125 -10.50 1.01 8.33
CA ASN A 125 -9.38 0.07 8.27
C ASN A 125 -9.85 -1.38 8.48
N ALA A 126 -10.77 -1.61 9.42
CA ALA A 126 -11.35 -2.93 9.64
C ALA A 126 -12.15 -3.41 8.43
N GLU A 127 -12.96 -2.55 7.81
CA GLU A 127 -13.69 -2.85 6.57
C GLU A 127 -12.75 -3.29 5.44
N LEU A 128 -11.57 -2.65 5.36
CA LEU A 128 -10.53 -2.94 4.36
C LEU A 128 -9.61 -4.11 4.77
N SER A 129 -9.89 -4.79 5.89
CA SER A 129 -9.04 -5.85 6.45
C SER A 129 -7.61 -5.39 6.80
N LEU A 130 -7.43 -4.10 7.08
CA LEU A 130 -6.18 -3.46 7.47
C LEU A 130 -6.13 -3.24 8.99
N ALA A 131 -6.22 -4.32 9.78
CA ALA A 131 -6.29 -4.28 11.24
C ALA A 131 -4.96 -3.92 11.94
N VAL A 132 -4.25 -2.91 11.43
CA VAL A 132 -2.98 -2.40 11.95
C VAL A 132 -3.25 -1.33 13.01
N LYS A 133 -2.57 -1.46 14.15
CA LYS A 133 -2.50 -0.44 15.19
C LYS A 133 -1.05 0.01 15.35
N PRO A 134 -0.71 1.26 15.02
CA PRO A 134 0.61 1.83 15.28
C PRO A 134 1.06 1.64 16.72
N HIS A 135 2.34 1.30 16.92
CA HIS A 135 2.91 1.34 18.25
C HIS A 135 3.05 2.79 18.71
N THR A 136 2.47 3.12 19.85
CA THR A 136 2.68 4.40 20.52
C THR A 136 3.67 4.19 21.66
N ASP A 137 4.65 5.09 21.83
CA ASP A 137 5.70 5.02 22.88
C ASP A 137 5.15 5.13 24.32
N GLY A 138 3.83 5.02 24.51
CA GLY A 138 3.16 4.93 25.79
C GLY A 138 3.50 3.61 26.47
N LYS A 139 3.93 3.69 27.73
CA LYS A 139 4.39 2.60 28.60
C LYS A 139 3.30 1.59 28.98
N THR A 140 2.66 0.99 28.01
CA THR A 140 1.80 -0.17 28.20
C THR A 140 2.25 -1.18 27.17
N TYR A 141 3.08 -2.13 27.63
CA TYR A 141 2.94 -3.47 27.12
C TYR A 141 1.47 -3.82 27.34
N GLU A 142 0.62 -3.62 26.32
CA GLU A 142 -0.68 -4.27 26.30
C GLU A 142 -0.38 -5.75 26.53
N GLU A 143 -1.09 -6.38 27.49
CA GLU A 143 -0.93 -7.81 27.72
C GLU A 143 -1.05 -8.51 26.38
N THR A 144 0.03 -9.22 26.00
CA THR A 144 0.10 -10.05 24.81
C THR A 144 -1.23 -10.81 24.68
N PRO A 145 -2.07 -10.50 23.68
CA PRO A 145 -3.38 -11.13 23.60
C PRO A 145 -3.21 -12.65 23.54
N PRO A 146 -4.04 -13.42 24.26
CA PRO A 146 -3.93 -14.88 24.27
C PRO A 146 -3.96 -15.41 22.82
N GLY A 147 -2.88 -16.06 22.39
CA GLY A 147 -2.68 -16.57 21.03
C GLY A 147 -1.62 -15.85 20.18
N ALA A 148 -1.05 -14.74 20.65
CA ALA A 148 0.02 -14.01 19.94
C ALA A 148 1.38 -14.74 19.89
N GLU A 149 1.49 -15.91 20.52
CA GLU A 149 2.66 -16.79 20.46
C GLU A 149 2.66 -17.69 19.20
N ASN A 150 1.55 -17.75 18.46
CA ASN A 150 1.39 -18.67 17.32
C ASN A 150 1.77 -17.99 15.99
N TYR A 151 3.03 -17.58 15.86
CA TYR A 151 3.55 -17.19 14.54
C TYR A 151 3.50 -18.40 13.58
N PRO A 152 3.20 -18.20 12.28
CA PRO A 152 3.24 -19.28 11.32
C PRO A 152 4.62 -19.94 11.29
N GLU A 153 4.62 -21.28 11.33
CA GLU A 153 5.84 -22.06 11.18
C GLU A 153 6.56 -21.71 9.86
N PRO A 154 7.90 -21.73 9.81
CA PRO A 154 8.67 -21.41 8.60
C PRO A 154 8.22 -22.20 7.36
N THR A 155 7.77 -23.45 7.53
CA THR A 155 7.24 -24.29 6.45
C THR A 155 5.99 -23.70 5.80
N VAL A 156 5.09 -23.09 6.59
CA VAL A 156 3.89 -22.43 6.07
C VAL A 156 4.27 -21.22 5.23
N ILE A 157 5.26 -20.44 5.68
CA ILE A 157 5.82 -19.30 4.96
C ILE A 157 6.45 -19.78 3.65
N ASN A 158 7.34 -20.76 3.68
CA ASN A 158 7.99 -21.29 2.49
C ASN A 158 6.98 -21.82 1.45
N ASN A 159 5.97 -22.55 1.91
CA ASN A 159 4.91 -23.07 1.04
C ASN A 159 4.10 -21.95 0.38
N TYR A 160 3.86 -20.84 1.07
CA TYR A 160 3.23 -19.67 0.47
C TYR A 160 4.06 -19.12 -0.69
N TYR A 161 5.37 -18.93 -0.50
CA TYR A 161 6.26 -18.41 -1.54
C TYR A 161 6.35 -19.35 -2.75
N ASN A 162 6.36 -20.66 -2.52
CA ASN A 162 6.37 -21.65 -3.61
C ASN A 162 5.06 -21.66 -4.42
N ASN A 163 3.92 -21.51 -3.74
CA ASN A 163 2.60 -21.68 -4.37
C ASN A 163 2.02 -20.37 -4.92
N GLN A 164 2.25 -19.25 -4.24
CA GLN A 164 1.66 -17.94 -4.57
C GLN A 164 2.71 -16.94 -5.07
N GLY A 165 4.00 -17.24 -4.89
CA GLY A 165 5.09 -16.32 -5.17
C GLY A 165 5.31 -15.28 -4.06
N PRO A 166 6.28 -14.38 -4.26
CA PRO A 166 6.61 -13.36 -3.27
C PRO A 166 5.46 -12.33 -3.13
N PRO A 167 4.87 -12.17 -1.92
CA PRO A 167 3.83 -11.17 -1.66
C PRO A 167 4.39 -9.74 -1.76
N VAL A 168 3.57 -8.76 -2.13
CA VAL A 168 4.04 -7.35 -2.21
C VAL A 168 4.39 -6.81 -0.83
N VAL A 169 3.55 -7.08 0.18
CA VAL A 169 3.78 -6.69 1.58
C VAL A 169 3.63 -7.93 2.45
N THR A 170 4.57 -8.13 3.37
CA THR A 170 4.50 -9.20 4.37
C THR A 170 5.09 -8.73 5.70
N TYR A 171 4.55 -9.24 6.80
CA TYR A 171 5.03 -8.95 8.16
C TYR A 171 6.01 -10.02 8.65
N TYR A 172 6.15 -11.11 7.92
CA TYR A 172 7.02 -12.23 8.25
C TYR A 172 8.33 -12.12 7.47
N ALA A 173 9.42 -12.60 8.07
CA ALA A 173 10.71 -12.67 7.39
C ALA A 173 10.59 -13.51 6.11
N PRO A 174 10.93 -12.96 4.93
CA PRO A 174 10.96 -13.74 3.70
C PRO A 174 11.95 -14.90 3.79
N PRO A 175 11.72 -16.02 3.08
CA PRO A 175 12.72 -17.07 2.97
C PRO A 175 14.03 -16.50 2.40
N PRO A 176 15.20 -17.03 2.78
CA PRO A 176 16.50 -16.46 2.39
C PRO A 176 16.65 -16.21 0.89
N ASP A 177 16.12 -17.12 0.06
CA ASP A 177 16.16 -17.04 -1.40
C ASP A 177 15.33 -15.90 -2.00
N TYR A 178 14.43 -15.28 -1.22
CA TYR A 178 13.62 -14.15 -1.65
C TYR A 178 14.03 -12.84 -0.97
N TYR A 179 14.92 -12.88 0.03
CA TYR A 179 15.23 -11.72 0.88
C TYR A 179 15.72 -10.51 0.07
N TYR A 180 16.49 -10.73 -0.99
CA TYR A 180 17.02 -9.67 -1.86
C TYR A 180 15.95 -8.90 -2.65
N LEU A 181 14.73 -9.45 -2.75
CA LEU A 181 13.60 -8.79 -3.43
C LEU A 181 12.93 -7.73 -2.55
N TYR A 182 13.18 -7.75 -1.25
CA TYR A 182 12.49 -6.91 -0.28
C TYR A 182 13.35 -5.80 0.29
N SER A 183 12.66 -4.75 0.70
CA SER A 183 13.14 -3.75 1.64
C SER A 183 12.49 -3.97 3.01
N TRP A 184 13.28 -3.82 4.07
CA TRP A 184 12.79 -3.81 5.45
C TRP A 184 12.46 -2.38 5.89
N VAL A 185 11.23 -2.17 6.36
CA VAL A 185 10.78 -0.90 6.92
C VAL A 185 10.59 -1.04 8.43
N PRO A 186 11.44 -0.39 9.25
CA PRO A 186 11.42 -0.54 10.72
C PRO A 186 10.34 0.35 11.35
N TYR A 187 9.09 -0.08 11.20
CA TYR A 187 7.93 0.58 11.77
C TYR A 187 7.22 -0.35 12.75
N PRO A 188 7.35 -0.20 14.07
CA PRO A 188 6.70 -1.10 15.02
C PRO A 188 5.17 -0.89 15.03
N PHE A 189 4.42 -1.99 14.97
CA PHE A 189 2.95 -1.97 15.02
C PHE A 189 2.39 -3.29 15.57
N TRP A 190 1.11 -3.26 15.91
CA TRP A 190 0.31 -4.42 16.28
C TRP A 190 -0.68 -4.77 15.17
N TRP A 191 -0.92 -6.07 14.95
CA TRP A 191 -1.98 -6.56 14.07
C TRP A 191 -2.77 -7.65 14.82
N THR A 192 -4.03 -7.38 15.15
CA THR A 192 -4.91 -8.26 15.96
C THR A 192 -4.22 -8.96 17.14
N GLY A 193 -3.32 -8.26 17.84
CA GLY A 193 -2.57 -8.79 18.99
C GLY A 193 -1.19 -9.38 18.68
N PHE A 194 -0.78 -9.47 17.43
CA PHE A 194 0.59 -9.81 17.04
C PHE A 194 1.44 -8.55 16.95
N TRP A 195 2.61 -8.57 17.57
CA TRP A 195 3.56 -7.47 17.53
C TRP A 195 4.57 -7.66 16.40
N PHE A 196 4.78 -6.63 15.59
CA PHE A 196 5.78 -6.63 14.55
C PHE A 196 6.74 -5.43 14.72
N PRO A 197 8.06 -5.62 14.60
CA PRO A 197 9.03 -4.52 14.63
C PRO A 197 9.04 -3.69 13.35
N GLY A 198 8.31 -4.11 12.32
CA GLY A 198 8.36 -3.57 10.97
C GLY A 198 7.72 -4.51 9.97
N PHE A 199 7.89 -4.22 8.69
CA PHE A 199 7.37 -5.05 7.61
C PHE A 199 8.34 -5.09 6.43
N PHE A 200 8.16 -6.11 5.59
CA PHE A 200 8.87 -6.26 4.32
C PHE A 200 7.94 -5.86 3.18
N ILE A 201 8.50 -5.13 2.21
CA ILE A 201 7.82 -4.72 0.99
C ILE A 201 8.75 -4.92 -0.20
N LEU A 202 8.20 -5.39 -1.32
CA LEU A 202 8.99 -5.61 -2.54
C LEU A 202 9.65 -4.31 -3.01
N ASN A 203 10.91 -4.42 -3.43
CA ASN A 203 11.71 -3.32 -3.99
C ASN A 203 11.09 -2.79 -5.30
N ASP A 204 10.38 -3.64 -6.02
CA ASP A 204 9.81 -3.36 -7.33
C ASP A 204 8.57 -4.25 -7.53
N PHE A 205 7.42 -3.65 -7.81
CA PHE A 205 6.20 -4.40 -8.09
C PHE A 205 5.19 -3.62 -8.94
N HIS A 206 4.44 -4.41 -9.70
CA HIS A 206 3.20 -4.01 -10.36
C HIS A 206 2.26 -5.22 -10.32
N ARG A 207 1.12 -5.07 -9.65
CA ARG A 207 0.13 -6.14 -9.44
C ARG A 207 -1.24 -5.67 -9.86
N THR A 208 -1.96 -6.52 -10.59
CA THR A 208 -3.37 -6.34 -10.86
C THR A 208 -4.16 -7.02 -9.75
N VAL A 209 -5.07 -6.28 -9.13
CA VAL A 209 -5.91 -6.75 -8.03
C VAL A 209 -7.37 -6.43 -8.32
N ILE A 210 -8.29 -7.19 -7.74
CA ILE A 210 -9.73 -6.92 -7.86
C ILE A 210 -10.16 -6.28 -6.54
N ILE A 211 -10.54 -5.01 -6.60
CA ILE A 211 -11.05 -4.23 -5.46
C ILE A 211 -12.49 -3.85 -5.81
N ASP A 212 -13.45 -4.20 -4.97
CA ASP A 212 -14.89 -3.90 -5.18
C ASP A 212 -15.41 -4.30 -6.56
N ARG A 213 -15.04 -5.51 -7.02
CA ARG A 213 -15.37 -6.07 -8.34
C ARG A 213 -14.81 -5.26 -9.53
N ARG A 214 -13.89 -4.33 -9.29
CA ARG A 214 -13.17 -3.59 -10.33
C ARG A 214 -11.72 -4.01 -10.37
N VAL A 215 -11.18 -4.12 -11.57
CA VAL A 215 -9.75 -4.35 -11.79
C VAL A 215 -9.00 -3.07 -11.47
N ALA A 216 -8.05 -3.15 -10.55
CA ALA A 216 -7.19 -2.08 -10.10
C ALA A 216 -5.72 -2.49 -10.21
N PHE A 217 -4.83 -1.50 -10.30
CA PHE A 217 -3.40 -1.72 -10.36
C PHE A 217 -2.74 -1.17 -9.10
N VAL A 218 -1.94 -2.00 -8.44
CA VAL A 218 -1.13 -1.64 -7.27
C VAL A 218 0.33 -1.68 -7.69
N SER A 219 1.03 -0.57 -7.57
CA SER A 219 2.43 -0.46 -7.99
C SER A 219 3.22 0.54 -7.15
N ASN A 220 4.51 0.26 -6.97
CA ASN A 220 5.46 1.27 -6.50
C ASN A 220 6.04 2.13 -7.62
N HIS A 221 5.37 2.19 -8.78
CA HIS A 221 5.72 3.11 -9.86
C HIS A 221 4.74 4.27 -9.86
N PHE A 222 5.25 5.45 -9.59
CA PHE A 222 4.50 6.69 -9.66
C PHE A 222 4.71 7.35 -11.03
N ASN A 223 3.61 7.64 -11.74
CA ASN A 223 3.65 8.35 -13.01
C ASN A 223 3.47 9.87 -12.79
N ASP A 224 4.55 10.63 -12.89
CA ASP A 224 4.51 12.09 -12.90
C ASP A 224 4.09 12.56 -14.29
N VAL A 225 2.78 12.79 -14.46
CA VAL A 225 2.20 13.24 -15.73
C VAL A 225 2.76 14.60 -16.16
N ARG A 226 3.11 15.48 -15.23
CA ARG A 226 3.64 16.83 -15.54
C ARG A 226 5.04 16.76 -16.14
N ARG A 227 5.86 15.83 -15.64
CA ARG A 227 7.23 15.61 -16.14
C ARG A 227 7.32 14.52 -17.20
N HIS A 228 6.21 13.85 -17.50
CA HIS A 228 6.15 12.67 -18.37
C HIS A 228 7.19 11.61 -17.97
N ARG A 229 7.31 11.34 -16.66
CA ARG A 229 8.30 10.40 -16.13
C ARG A 229 7.69 9.47 -15.10
N VAL A 230 8.11 8.21 -15.15
CA VAL A 230 7.79 7.21 -14.14
C VAL A 230 8.94 7.17 -13.13
N PHE A 231 8.60 7.27 -11.85
CA PHE A 231 9.52 7.15 -10.72
C PHE A 231 9.21 5.89 -9.95
N ARG A 232 10.24 5.12 -9.60
CA ARG A 232 10.09 4.03 -8.64
C ARG A 232 10.17 4.59 -7.23
N ILE A 233 9.25 4.16 -6.39
CA ILE A 233 9.15 4.54 -4.99
C ILE A 233 10.01 3.57 -4.20
N ASP A 234 11.03 4.09 -3.52
CA ASP A 234 11.80 3.33 -2.55
C ASP A 234 11.07 3.37 -1.19
N PRO A 235 10.56 2.24 -0.69
CA PRO A 235 9.75 2.20 0.53
C PRO A 235 10.50 2.69 1.78
N VAL A 236 11.81 2.45 1.88
CA VAL A 236 12.62 2.88 3.03
C VAL A 236 12.79 4.40 3.02
N THR A 237 12.98 4.98 1.83
CA THR A 237 13.07 6.45 1.71
C THR A 237 11.72 7.11 1.97
N ARG A 238 10.62 6.52 1.50
CA ARG A 238 9.24 6.96 1.78
C ARG A 238 9.00 6.99 3.29
N PHE A 239 9.28 5.91 4.00
CA PHE A 239 9.14 5.86 5.46
C PHE A 239 9.88 6.99 6.20
N ARG A 240 11.05 7.41 5.69
CA ARG A 240 11.84 8.51 6.25
C ARG A 240 11.32 9.91 5.89
N GLY A 241 10.15 10.02 5.26
CA GLY A 241 9.57 11.27 4.80
C GLY A 241 10.33 11.92 3.64
N ARG A 242 11.16 11.15 2.91
CA ARG A 242 11.76 11.62 1.67
C ARG A 242 10.82 11.28 0.51
N THR A 243 10.38 12.31 -0.18
CA THR A 243 9.58 12.23 -1.40
C THR A 243 10.46 11.96 -2.62
N PHE A 244 9.81 11.68 -3.75
CA PHE A 244 10.46 11.33 -5.02
C PHE A 244 11.52 12.37 -5.43
N ALA A 245 12.66 11.87 -5.92
CA ALA A 245 13.77 12.70 -6.42
C ALA A 245 14.33 13.73 -5.41
N GLY A 246 14.11 13.57 -4.10
CA GLY A 246 14.64 14.49 -3.08
C GLY A 246 13.86 15.81 -2.94
N ILE A 247 12.66 15.93 -3.51
CA ILE A 247 11.84 17.15 -3.46
C ILE A 247 10.85 17.05 -2.31
N GLY A 248 11.34 17.13 -1.07
CA GLY A 248 10.51 17.13 0.14
C GLY A 248 9.37 18.15 0.02
N VAL A 249 8.12 17.74 0.22
CA VAL A 249 7.00 18.68 0.28
C VAL A 249 7.05 19.37 1.64
N SER A 250 7.85 20.43 1.74
CA SER A 250 7.97 21.24 2.96
C SER A 250 6.82 22.23 3.14
N ARG A 251 5.90 22.34 2.17
CA ARG A 251 4.79 23.32 2.16
C ARG A 251 3.54 22.73 1.52
N THR A 252 2.38 22.98 2.11
CA THR A 252 1.04 22.60 1.61
C THR A 252 0.75 23.08 0.18
N ARG A 253 1.40 24.17 -0.27
CA ARG A 253 1.32 24.67 -1.67
C ARG A 253 2.18 23.92 -2.69
N GLY A 254 3.07 23.03 -2.24
CA GLY A 254 3.92 22.20 -3.08
C GLY A 254 3.32 20.85 -3.42
N PHE A 255 2.03 20.63 -3.08
CA PHE A 255 1.31 19.43 -3.45
C PHE A 255 1.40 19.23 -4.96
N ILE A 256 2.13 18.20 -5.38
CA ILE A 256 1.98 17.69 -6.73
C ILE A 256 0.62 17.01 -6.69
N SER A 257 -0.42 17.73 -7.13
CA SER A 257 -1.70 17.11 -7.45
C SER A 257 -1.39 15.98 -8.42
N THR A 258 -1.48 14.76 -7.92
CA THR A 258 -1.41 13.51 -8.68
C THR A 258 -2.75 13.28 -9.36
N GLY A 259 -3.27 14.34 -9.98
CA GLY A 259 -4.41 14.32 -10.86
C GLY A 259 -3.91 14.59 -12.26
N VAL A 260 -4.21 13.67 -13.17
CA VAL A 260 -4.25 13.91 -14.61
C VAL A 260 -4.82 15.32 -14.86
N PRO A 261 -4.23 16.13 -15.77
CA PRO A 261 -4.76 17.46 -16.09
C PRO A 261 -6.27 17.36 -16.34
N ARG A 262 -7.04 18.32 -15.81
CA ARG A 262 -8.45 18.55 -16.09
C ARG A 262 -8.68 18.81 -17.59
N SER A 263 -8.52 17.79 -18.42
CA SER A 263 -8.83 17.82 -19.84
C SER A 263 -9.70 16.60 -20.16
N ASP A 264 -10.84 16.86 -20.77
CA ASP A 264 -11.82 15.87 -21.18
C ASP A 264 -11.19 14.63 -21.84
N ARG A 265 -11.42 13.47 -21.22
CA ARG A 265 -11.35 12.10 -21.78
C ARG A 265 -10.37 11.89 -22.95
N ARG A 266 -9.16 11.38 -22.68
CA ARG A 266 -8.49 10.44 -23.61
C ARG A 266 -7.69 9.38 -22.85
N ILE A 267 -8.33 8.24 -22.62
CA ILE A 267 -7.64 6.97 -22.37
C ILE A 267 -6.93 6.58 -23.67
N PHE A 268 -5.61 6.41 -23.62
CA PHE A 268 -4.80 5.94 -24.74
C PHE A 268 -5.10 4.45 -25.02
N ASN A 269 -5.69 4.16 -26.19
CA ASN A 269 -5.57 2.94 -27.02
C ASN A 269 -6.85 2.66 -27.84
N GLY A 270 -7.23 3.60 -28.72
CA GLY A 270 -8.14 3.32 -29.84
C GLY A 270 -7.38 3.39 -31.16
N PRO A 271 -7.63 2.51 -32.15
CA PRO A 271 -6.91 2.54 -33.43
C PRO A 271 -7.18 3.87 -34.15
N ARG A 272 -6.09 4.57 -34.54
CA ARG A 272 -6.17 5.79 -35.33
C ARG A 272 -6.77 5.49 -36.70
N ALA A 273 -8.05 5.79 -36.90
CA ALA A 273 -8.55 6.11 -38.23
C ALA A 273 -7.87 7.42 -38.68
N ARG A 274 -7.06 7.33 -39.75
CA ARG A 274 -6.38 8.46 -40.37
C ARG A 274 -7.42 9.35 -41.06
N THR A 275 -7.92 10.36 -40.38
CA THR A 275 -8.62 11.48 -41.05
C THR A 275 -7.56 12.44 -41.57
N ILE A 276 -7.35 12.45 -42.89
CA ILE A 276 -6.49 13.40 -43.59
C ILE A 276 -7.29 14.69 -43.82
N PRO A 277 -6.90 15.86 -43.28
CA PRO A 277 -7.57 17.12 -43.59
C PRO A 277 -7.01 17.71 -44.89
N GLY A 278 -7.89 17.85 -45.89
CA GLY A 278 -7.89 18.90 -46.90
C GLY A 278 -6.58 19.23 -47.62
N SER A 279 -6.36 18.61 -48.79
CA SER A 279 -5.52 19.19 -49.84
C SER A 279 -6.43 19.80 -50.91
N ARG A 280 -6.50 21.14 -50.96
CA ARG A 280 -6.92 21.88 -52.15
C ARG A 280 -5.81 21.77 -53.21
N MET A 281 -6.26 21.63 -54.45
CA MET A 281 -5.46 21.43 -55.66
C MET A 281 -4.37 22.48 -55.86
N ALA A 282 -3.18 22.02 -56.25
CA ALA A 282 -2.31 22.68 -57.21
C ALA A 282 -1.52 21.60 -57.96
N ALA A 283 -1.81 21.42 -59.24
CA ALA A 283 -0.99 20.63 -60.15
C ALA A 283 0.33 21.36 -60.44
N PRO A 284 1.42 20.63 -60.68
CA PRO A 284 2.38 21.07 -61.68
C PRO A 284 2.64 20.01 -62.75
N THR A 285 2.72 20.54 -63.96
CA THR A 285 3.11 19.95 -65.24
C THR A 285 4.45 19.23 -65.22
N SER A 286 4.56 18.23 -66.09
CA SER A 286 5.77 17.45 -66.41
C SER A 286 6.94 18.28 -66.94
N ARG A 287 8.17 18.03 -66.46
CA ARG A 287 9.38 17.96 -67.32
C ARG A 287 10.61 17.39 -66.59
N GLY A 288 11.07 16.24 -67.08
CA GLY A 288 12.46 15.85 -67.35
C GLY A 288 13.60 16.17 -66.37
N SER A 289 14.20 15.09 -65.86
CA SER A 289 15.65 14.82 -65.85
C SER A 289 16.61 15.75 -65.07
N ARG A 290 17.22 15.24 -64.00
CA ARG A 290 18.65 14.84 -63.97
C ARG A 290 19.10 14.43 -62.56
N MET A 291 19.93 13.39 -62.54
CA MET A 291 20.72 12.92 -61.40
C MET A 291 21.70 13.98 -60.90
N ALA A 292 21.93 14.01 -59.58
CA ALA A 292 23.17 14.47 -58.97
C ALA A 292 23.29 13.95 -57.51
N ALA A 293 24.12 12.91 -57.31
CA ALA A 293 25.02 12.82 -56.15
C ALA A 293 26.24 13.73 -56.43
N PRO A 294 27.15 14.12 -55.49
CA PRO A 294 27.61 13.47 -54.23
C PRO A 294 27.95 14.55 -53.13
N PRO A 295 28.96 14.46 -52.22
CA PRO A 295 29.75 13.32 -51.70
C PRO A 295 29.86 13.22 -50.17
N SER A 296 30.28 12.02 -49.73
CA SER A 296 30.85 11.70 -48.42
C SER A 296 32.18 12.44 -48.19
N ARG A 297 32.37 12.98 -46.97
CA ARG A 297 33.68 13.41 -46.46
C ARG A 297 33.81 13.00 -45.00
N GLY A 298 34.84 12.19 -44.72
CA GLY A 298 35.13 11.65 -43.40
C GLY A 298 35.97 12.58 -42.51
N THR A 299 36.56 11.93 -41.51
CA THR A 299 37.55 12.35 -40.50
C THR A 299 37.05 13.17 -39.31
N GLY A 300 37.25 12.59 -38.12
CA GLY A 300 37.01 13.20 -36.81
C GLY A 300 37.08 12.18 -35.68
N MET A 301 38.18 11.44 -35.60
CA MET A 301 38.53 10.56 -34.47
C MET A 301 38.69 11.41 -33.20
N SER A 302 37.92 11.09 -32.15
CA SER A 302 38.14 11.59 -30.79
C SER A 302 37.94 10.44 -29.81
N VAL A 303 39.04 9.79 -29.44
CA VAL A 303 39.13 8.83 -28.34
C VAL A 303 39.46 9.61 -27.06
N PRO A 304 38.76 9.35 -25.93
CA PRO A 304 39.36 9.52 -24.61
C PRO A 304 39.71 8.17 -24.00
N SER A 305 40.94 8.09 -23.49
CA SER A 305 41.59 6.94 -22.84
C SER A 305 40.86 6.42 -21.58
N PRO A 306 41.07 5.13 -21.21
CA PRO A 306 40.53 4.54 -19.99
C PRO A 306 41.46 4.86 -18.79
N ARG A 307 40.91 5.31 -17.66
CA ARG A 307 41.70 5.39 -16.42
C ARG A 307 40.83 5.22 -15.17
N GLY A 308 41.16 4.20 -14.38
CA GLY A 308 40.94 4.20 -12.93
C GLY A 308 39.84 3.28 -12.42
N GLY A 309 40.02 1.97 -12.54
CA GLY A 309 39.32 1.01 -11.69
C GLY A 309 39.72 1.23 -10.23
N ARG A 310 38.73 1.50 -9.37
CA ARG A 310 38.90 1.48 -7.92
C ARG A 310 38.27 0.19 -7.41
N MET A 311 39.14 -0.73 -6.99
CA MET A 311 38.79 -1.94 -6.26
C MET A 311 37.98 -1.54 -5.01
N ILE A 312 36.77 -2.08 -4.88
CA ILE A 312 36.05 -2.10 -3.61
C ILE A 312 36.40 -3.44 -2.96
N SER A 313 37.08 -3.35 -1.82
CA SER A 313 37.43 -4.48 -0.97
C SER A 313 36.17 -5.27 -0.53
N PRO A 314 36.27 -6.60 -0.35
CA PRO A 314 35.15 -7.39 0.16
C PRO A 314 34.85 -7.06 1.63
N ALA A 315 33.56 -7.20 2.01
CA ALA A 315 33.05 -6.98 3.35
C ALA A 315 33.65 -7.98 4.37
N PRO A 316 33.84 -7.58 5.65
CA PRO A 316 34.36 -8.47 6.67
C PRO A 316 33.32 -9.52 7.08
N ARG A 317 33.69 -10.80 6.96
CA ARG A 317 33.08 -11.94 7.66
C ARG A 317 33.34 -11.79 9.16
N GLY A 318 32.29 -11.72 9.96
CA GLY A 318 32.36 -11.75 11.42
C GLY A 318 31.07 -12.29 12.01
N GLY A 319 30.95 -13.62 12.03
CA GLY A 319 29.91 -14.31 12.78
C GLY A 319 30.26 -14.30 14.27
N GLY A 320 29.41 -13.69 15.09
CA GLY A 320 29.42 -13.84 16.54
C GLY A 320 28.23 -14.68 16.96
N MET A 321 28.49 -15.93 17.34
CA MET A 321 27.55 -16.82 18.01
C MET A 321 27.07 -16.17 19.31
N VAL A 322 25.76 -15.99 19.47
CA VAL A 322 25.15 -15.81 20.79
C VAL A 322 24.65 -17.17 21.23
N SER A 323 25.41 -17.82 22.10
CA SER A 323 24.98 -19.02 22.82
C SER A 323 23.85 -18.68 23.79
N PRO A 324 22.83 -19.55 23.95
CA PRO A 324 21.80 -19.36 24.96
C PRO A 324 22.36 -19.61 26.37
N PRO A 325 21.94 -18.87 27.41
CA PRO A 325 22.39 -19.14 28.77
C PRO A 325 21.80 -20.46 29.29
N SER A 326 22.73 -21.29 29.75
CA SER A 326 22.53 -22.62 30.33
C SER A 326 21.68 -22.58 31.60
N ARG A 327 20.78 -23.56 31.68
CA ARG A 327 20.06 -24.00 32.88
C ARG A 327 21.03 -24.69 33.86
N GLY A 328 20.86 -24.42 35.15
CA GLY A 328 21.57 -25.03 36.28
C GLY A 328 21.89 -23.94 37.32
N GLY A 329 21.49 -23.99 38.58
CA GLY A 329 21.16 -25.11 39.45
C GLY A 329 21.90 -24.88 40.77
N GLY A 330 21.18 -24.44 41.80
CA GLY A 330 21.55 -24.56 43.21
C GLY A 330 22.52 -23.52 43.81
N ARG A 331 22.05 -22.77 44.82
CA ARG A 331 22.36 -23.09 46.23
C ARG A 331 21.66 -22.11 47.20
N SER A 332 21.08 -22.76 48.20
CA SER A 332 20.65 -22.27 49.51
C SER A 332 21.63 -21.29 50.17
N ILE A 333 21.11 -20.18 50.70
CA ILE A 333 21.68 -19.53 51.88
C ILE A 333 20.57 -19.31 52.90
N GLN A 334 20.66 -20.11 53.94
CA GLN A 334 19.93 -20.07 55.20
C GLN A 334 20.48 -18.89 56.02
N ARG A 335 19.66 -17.87 56.29
CA ARG A 335 20.02 -16.80 57.24
C ARG A 335 19.26 -17.04 58.54
N GLY A 336 19.97 -17.59 59.51
CA GLY A 336 19.48 -17.76 60.87
C GLY A 336 19.27 -16.42 61.55
N GLN A 337 18.12 -16.27 62.21
CA GLN A 337 17.99 -15.42 63.38
C GLN A 337 18.22 -16.31 64.61
N ARG A 338 19.22 -15.95 65.42
CA ARG A 338 19.32 -16.36 66.82
C ARG A 338 18.65 -15.29 67.68
N LYS A 339 17.83 -15.74 68.62
CA LYS A 339 17.98 -15.31 70.00
C LYS A 339 19.19 -16.03 70.59
#